data_AF-A0AAP1WE78-F1
#
_entry.id   AF-A0AAP1WE78-F1
#
_cell.length_a   1.000
_cell.length_b   1.000
_cell.length_c   1.000
_cell.angle_alpha   90.00
_cell.angle_beta   90.00
_cell.angle_gamma   90.00
#
_symmetry.space_group_name_H-M   'P 1'
#
loop_
_entity.id
_entity.type
_entity.pdbx_description
1 polymer ?
#
loop_
_entity_poly.entity_id
_entity_poly.type
_entity_poly.pdbx_seq_one_letter_code
_entity_poly.pdbx_strand_id
1 'polypeptide(L)'
;YIGHSVAEFNIAADKTLVIGNTSNDGAIDSLAGTGVIVKEGAGELVLNADNNAFTGEISIQNGEVTLGRSDELMNVGDTHCQSDPQDCFGLMVGSTVHSEYQAELNVGNTQQTFVHSLTGFANGILNIDAGGNVTVNQGGFSGSIQGEGQLTVAQDGSYLLTGAQSMALTGDIVVEDNAVLSLAGNQADLRAMQSDPQSIVLNGGVLDLSDFTTWDGDSSYNDGLQISGSGGTVIGSNDVVDISSGDDLHIGGSDASQNGVYVVINAGDQRVTLANNNGYLGNTQIASGTLEVSDNSQLGDTSYNRSVIFTDPQQHSEMDVTTDVDTRSATTGQGRNIEMRADGEIHVEDGVDTQWGGLMADSTGQQLDSVSTLTKSGGGTLELTASGTATSAVRVEDGTLKGEAENIIPYVSSLWVGEDGVFETGQNQDIRSIDATSGGDIDITDGTVLRLT
;
A
#
# COMPACT_ATOMS: atom_id res chain seq x y z
N TYR A 1 25.94 11.05 6.82
CA TYR A 1 25.40 10.05 7.76
C TYR A 1 24.32 10.69 8.60
N ILE A 2 23.10 10.18 8.52
CA ILE A 2 21.91 10.76 9.15
C ILE A 2 21.51 9.99 10.42
N GLY A 3 22.04 8.78 10.69
CA GLY A 3 21.65 8.01 11.90
C GLY A 3 20.12 7.92 11.99
N HIS A 4 19.51 8.16 13.16
CA HIS A 4 18.05 8.37 13.32
C HIS A 4 17.67 9.87 13.37
N SER A 5 18.44 10.74 12.73
CA SER A 5 18.22 12.19 12.78
C SER A 5 17.28 12.64 11.66
N VAL A 6 16.71 13.84 11.79
CA VAL A 6 16.00 14.51 10.70
C VAL A 6 16.91 15.55 10.06
N ALA A 7 17.02 15.52 8.73
CA ALA A 7 17.73 16.50 7.93
C ALA A 7 16.74 17.25 7.03
N GLU A 8 16.59 18.56 7.25
CA GLU A 8 15.71 19.41 6.45
C GLU A 8 16.52 20.21 5.43
N PHE A 9 16.20 20.02 4.15
CA PHE A 9 16.72 20.81 3.03
C PHE A 9 15.67 21.81 2.57
N ASN A 10 15.69 23.02 3.13
CA ASN A 10 14.84 24.12 2.67
C ASN A 10 15.60 24.96 1.63
N ILE A 11 15.37 24.66 0.34
CA ILE A 11 16.11 25.26 -0.77
C ILE A 11 15.27 26.36 -1.41
N ALA A 12 15.80 27.58 -1.44
CA ALA A 12 15.12 28.72 -2.03
C ALA A 12 14.92 28.58 -3.55
N ALA A 13 13.87 29.22 -4.08
CA ALA A 13 13.61 29.28 -5.52
C ALA A 13 14.86 29.71 -6.33
N ASP A 14 15.03 29.13 -7.52
CA ASP A 14 16.17 29.36 -8.41
C ASP A 14 17.54 29.03 -7.76
N LYS A 15 17.57 28.11 -6.80
CA LYS A 15 18.80 27.56 -6.22
C LYS A 15 18.79 26.05 -6.37
N THR A 16 20.00 25.52 -6.54
CA THR A 16 20.26 24.09 -6.59
C THR A 16 21.29 23.76 -5.51
N LEU A 17 20.98 22.79 -4.65
CA LEU A 17 21.97 22.11 -3.82
C LEU A 17 22.36 20.81 -4.50
N VAL A 18 23.64 20.60 -4.73
CA VAL A 18 24.15 19.34 -5.29
C VAL A 18 24.88 18.57 -4.20
N ILE A 19 24.45 17.34 -3.96
CA ILE A 19 25.14 16.37 -3.11
C ILE A 19 25.79 15.34 -4.04
N GLY A 20 27.09 15.12 -3.90
CA GLY A 20 27.82 14.20 -4.77
C GLY A 20 28.34 14.79 -6.08
N ASN A 21 28.96 13.92 -6.85
CA ASN A 21 29.48 14.20 -8.18
C ASN A 21 29.38 12.94 -9.04
N THR A 22 28.79 13.03 -10.23
CA THR A 22 28.66 11.90 -11.16
C THR A 22 30.00 11.35 -11.67
N SER A 23 31.09 12.12 -11.52
CA SER A 23 32.46 11.71 -11.87
C SER A 23 33.24 11.06 -10.71
N ASN A 24 32.69 11.07 -9.49
CA ASN A 24 33.33 10.51 -8.29
C ASN A 24 32.26 9.86 -7.39
N ASP A 25 32.18 8.54 -7.43
CA ASP A 25 31.18 7.73 -6.75
C ASP A 25 31.47 7.45 -5.26
N GLY A 26 32.63 7.89 -4.75
CA GLY A 26 33.12 7.52 -3.42
C GLY A 26 32.21 7.90 -2.24
N ALA A 27 32.24 7.04 -1.21
CA ALA A 27 31.41 7.07 0.01
C ALA A 27 31.50 8.33 0.92
N ILE A 28 32.31 9.33 0.59
CA ILE A 28 32.47 10.55 1.41
C ILE A 28 31.43 11.61 1.02
N ASP A 29 30.91 11.56 -0.20
CA ASP A 29 29.99 12.57 -0.73
C ASP A 29 28.53 12.07 -0.79
N SER A 30 28.22 10.92 -0.17
CA SER A 30 26.90 10.30 -0.18
C SER A 30 26.11 10.43 1.13
N LEU A 31 24.80 10.24 0.99
CA LEU A 31 23.85 10.06 2.08
C LEU A 31 23.91 8.61 2.58
N ALA A 32 23.76 8.43 3.89
CA ALA A 32 23.75 7.12 4.54
C ALA A 32 23.04 7.20 5.90
N GLY A 33 22.49 6.10 6.39
CA GLY A 33 21.74 6.02 7.66
C GLY A 33 20.24 5.83 7.46
N THR A 34 19.48 5.87 8.56
CA THR A 34 18.08 5.41 8.62
C THR A 34 17.07 6.50 8.97
N GLY A 35 17.55 7.73 9.19
CA GLY A 35 16.73 8.86 9.61
C GLY A 35 15.98 9.51 8.45
N VAL A 36 15.32 10.63 8.72
CA VAL A 36 14.40 11.27 7.77
C VAL A 36 15.10 12.42 7.03
N ILE A 37 14.93 12.47 5.72
CA ILE A 37 15.28 13.63 4.89
C ILE A 37 13.99 14.33 4.47
N VAL A 38 13.84 15.60 4.82
CA VAL A 38 12.73 16.43 4.35
C VAL A 38 13.24 17.46 3.35
N LYS A 39 12.73 17.40 2.12
CA LYS A 39 12.99 18.41 1.09
C LYS A 39 11.83 19.40 1.04
N GLU A 40 12.13 20.65 1.39
CA GLU A 40 11.22 21.79 1.31
C GLU A 40 11.81 22.93 0.45
N GLY A 41 11.02 23.98 0.28
CA GLY A 41 11.37 25.14 -0.53
C GLY A 41 11.36 24.86 -2.03
N ALA A 42 11.08 25.89 -2.83
CA ALA A 42 10.83 25.75 -4.27
C ALA A 42 12.08 25.47 -5.13
N GLY A 43 13.27 25.39 -4.54
CA GLY A 43 14.51 25.07 -5.26
C GLY A 43 14.74 23.57 -5.43
N GLU A 44 15.88 23.23 -6.04
CA GLU A 44 16.24 21.87 -6.46
C GLU A 44 17.30 21.24 -5.53
N LEU A 45 17.13 19.97 -5.20
CA LEU A 45 18.14 19.10 -4.61
C LEU A 45 18.58 18.06 -5.64
N VAL A 46 19.85 18.10 -6.06
CA VAL A 46 20.41 17.11 -6.98
C VAL A 46 21.23 16.10 -6.19
N LEU A 47 20.86 14.83 -6.31
CA LEU A 47 21.61 13.70 -5.78
C LEU A 47 22.44 13.08 -6.91
N ASN A 48 23.75 13.15 -6.74
CA ASN A 48 24.76 12.67 -7.66
C ASN A 48 25.81 11.80 -6.93
N ALA A 49 25.49 11.10 -5.84
CA ALA A 49 26.37 10.27 -4.99
C ALA A 49 25.78 8.87 -4.73
N ASP A 50 26.59 7.86 -4.39
CA ASP A 50 26.03 6.51 -4.18
C ASP A 50 25.35 6.49 -2.80
N ASN A 51 24.04 6.73 -2.76
CA ASN A 51 23.28 6.83 -1.53
C ASN A 51 22.59 5.52 -1.15
N ASN A 52 23.05 4.38 -1.70
CA ASN A 52 22.46 3.06 -1.42
C ASN A 52 22.61 2.63 0.05
N ALA A 53 23.44 3.32 0.82
CA ALA A 53 23.57 3.16 2.27
C ALA A 53 22.56 3.99 3.08
N PHE A 54 21.67 4.73 2.42
CA PHE A 54 20.56 5.44 3.05
C PHE A 54 19.28 4.63 2.87
N THR A 55 18.69 4.17 3.97
CA THR A 55 17.46 3.36 3.97
C THR A 55 16.27 4.10 4.58
N GLY A 56 16.52 5.25 5.23
CA GLY A 56 15.49 6.02 5.90
C GLY A 56 14.47 6.67 4.96
N GLU A 57 13.57 7.46 5.52
CA GLU A 57 12.55 8.16 4.75
C GLU A 57 13.15 9.35 3.98
N ILE A 58 12.76 9.51 2.72
CA ILE A 58 12.88 10.80 2.01
C ILE A 58 11.48 11.34 1.74
N SER A 59 11.21 12.55 2.22
CA SER A 59 9.94 13.25 2.06
C SER A 59 10.14 14.52 1.23
N ILE A 60 9.66 14.51 -0.02
CA ILE A 60 9.68 15.68 -0.89
C ILE A 60 8.36 16.42 -0.72
N GLN A 61 8.37 17.51 0.05
CA GLN A 61 7.16 18.28 0.33
C GLN A 61 6.99 19.49 -0.59
N ASN A 62 8.09 20.05 -1.10
CA ASN A 62 8.07 21.17 -2.04
C ASN A 62 9.35 21.25 -2.88
N GLY A 63 9.22 21.73 -4.11
CA GLY A 63 10.30 21.87 -5.07
C GLY A 63 10.74 20.52 -5.64
N GLU A 64 11.99 20.47 -6.07
CA GLU A 64 12.49 19.42 -6.96
C GLU A 64 13.58 18.58 -6.29
N VAL A 65 13.54 17.26 -6.51
CA VAL A 65 14.68 16.36 -6.30
C VAL A 65 15.04 15.68 -7.61
N THR A 66 16.30 15.80 -8.02
CA THR A 66 16.84 15.19 -9.24
C THR A 66 17.81 14.05 -8.90
N LEU A 67 17.53 12.85 -9.40
CA LEU A 67 18.42 11.69 -9.29
C LEU A 67 19.32 11.64 -10.53
N GLY A 68 20.54 12.13 -10.41
CA GLY A 68 21.40 12.41 -11.56
C GLY A 68 22.19 11.22 -12.13
N ARG A 69 21.96 10.01 -11.61
CA ARG A 69 22.54 8.75 -12.11
C ARG A 69 21.61 7.60 -11.82
N SER A 70 21.87 6.46 -12.44
CA SER A 70 21.11 5.24 -12.14
C SER A 70 21.42 4.73 -10.74
N ASP A 71 20.41 4.13 -10.11
CA ASP A 71 20.52 3.42 -8.84
C ASP A 71 21.11 4.29 -7.73
N GLU A 72 20.65 5.55 -7.70
CA GLU A 72 21.11 6.59 -6.77
C GLU A 72 20.56 6.37 -5.35
N LEU A 73 19.33 5.86 -5.29
CA LEU A 73 18.60 5.47 -4.07
C LEU A 73 18.15 4.01 -4.19
N MET A 74 19.06 3.18 -4.69
CA MET A 74 18.91 1.73 -4.71
C MET A 74 18.89 1.28 -3.25
N ASN A 75 17.69 1.06 -2.73
CA ASN A 75 17.49 0.30 -1.49
C ASN A 75 17.90 -1.19 -1.66
N VAL A 76 18.60 -1.55 -2.73
CA VAL A 76 18.88 -2.94 -3.15
C VAL A 76 20.25 -3.37 -2.61
N GLY A 77 20.24 -4.44 -1.83
CA GLY A 77 21.45 -5.10 -1.34
C GLY A 77 21.76 -4.87 0.14
N ASP A 78 20.90 -4.13 0.87
CA ASP A 78 21.05 -4.00 2.31
C ASP A 78 20.34 -5.13 3.06
N THR A 79 21.10 -5.87 3.86
CA THR A 79 20.54 -6.83 4.82
C THR A 79 19.98 -6.13 6.05
N HIS A 80 20.22 -4.83 6.27
CA HIS A 80 19.66 -4.09 7.41
C HIS A 80 18.14 -4.08 7.38
N CYS A 81 17.49 -3.84 6.23
CA CYS A 81 16.03 -3.94 6.12
C CYS A 81 15.50 -5.39 6.28
N GLN A 82 16.36 -6.41 6.16
CA GLN A 82 16.00 -7.80 6.46
C GLN A 82 16.14 -8.12 7.95
N SER A 83 17.06 -7.46 8.65
CA SER A 83 17.27 -7.64 10.10
C SER A 83 16.47 -6.68 10.97
N ASP A 84 16.10 -5.52 10.41
CA ASP A 84 15.33 -4.44 11.03
C ASP A 84 14.51 -3.69 9.95
N PRO A 85 13.35 -4.26 9.54
CA PRO A 85 12.48 -3.65 8.53
C PRO A 85 11.93 -2.27 8.93
N GLN A 86 12.06 -1.88 10.20
CA GLN A 86 11.45 -0.69 10.79
C GLN A 86 12.15 0.62 10.39
N ASP A 87 13.35 0.55 9.82
CA ASP A 87 14.15 1.72 9.43
C ASP A 87 14.09 2.00 7.91
N CYS A 88 13.10 1.44 7.22
CA CYS A 88 13.02 1.39 5.77
C CYS A 88 11.68 1.90 5.21
N PHE A 89 11.48 3.21 5.26
CA PHE A 89 10.20 3.89 5.00
C PHE A 89 9.92 4.23 3.53
N GLY A 90 10.97 4.33 2.70
CA GLY A 90 10.83 4.64 1.27
C GLY A 90 10.82 6.15 0.95
N LEU A 91 10.23 6.49 -0.19
CA LEU A 91 10.24 7.84 -0.77
C LEU A 91 8.81 8.37 -0.90
N MET A 92 8.55 9.54 -0.33
CA MET A 92 7.29 10.25 -0.45
C MET A 92 7.44 11.47 -1.36
N VAL A 93 6.53 11.64 -2.31
CA VAL A 93 6.48 12.77 -3.25
C VAL A 93 5.15 13.50 -3.11
N GLY A 94 5.20 14.68 -2.50
CA GLY A 94 4.03 15.47 -2.15
C GLY A 94 3.58 15.26 -0.70
N SER A 95 2.43 15.82 -0.35
CA SER A 95 1.86 15.71 0.99
C SER A 95 0.37 16.03 0.99
N THR A 96 -0.39 15.35 1.85
CA THR A 96 -1.80 15.70 2.15
C THR A 96 -1.93 16.93 3.04
N VAL A 97 -0.88 17.30 3.78
CA VAL A 97 -0.86 18.45 4.69
C VAL A 97 -0.61 19.75 3.92
N HIS A 98 0.26 19.70 2.91
CA HIS A 98 0.72 20.86 2.13
C HIS A 98 0.31 20.77 0.65
N SER A 99 -0.99 20.63 0.41
CA SER A 99 -1.56 20.52 -0.95
C SER A 99 -1.29 21.73 -1.86
N GLU A 100 -0.91 22.87 -1.30
CA GLU A 100 -0.55 24.09 -2.02
C GLU A 100 0.86 24.07 -2.63
N TYR A 101 1.72 23.16 -2.17
CA TYR A 101 3.06 22.97 -2.72
C TYR A 101 3.05 22.00 -3.89
N GLN A 102 4.08 22.06 -4.71
CA GLN A 102 4.34 21.10 -5.78
C GLN A 102 5.65 20.40 -5.45
N ALA A 103 5.61 19.08 -5.40
CA ALA A 103 6.77 18.25 -5.14
C ALA A 103 7.10 17.45 -6.39
N GLU A 104 8.36 17.50 -6.84
CA GLU A 104 8.79 16.85 -8.07
C GLU A 104 9.95 15.91 -7.80
N LEU A 105 9.83 14.68 -8.29
CA LEU A 105 10.93 13.73 -8.40
C LEU A 105 11.32 13.59 -9.88
N ASN A 106 12.53 14.04 -10.20
CA ASN A 106 13.12 13.95 -11.53
C ASN A 106 14.10 12.78 -11.60
N VAL A 107 13.71 11.74 -12.33
CA VAL A 107 14.57 10.58 -12.61
C VAL A 107 15.38 10.76 -13.89
N GLY A 108 14.93 11.67 -14.77
CA GLY A 108 15.60 11.92 -16.04
C GLY A 108 15.68 10.63 -16.88
N ASN A 109 16.82 10.41 -17.52
CA ASN A 109 17.08 9.23 -18.34
C ASN A 109 17.77 8.08 -17.58
N THR A 110 17.63 8.06 -16.25
CA THR A 110 18.32 7.10 -15.38
C THR A 110 17.44 5.90 -15.01
N GLN A 111 18.06 4.81 -14.59
CA GLN A 111 17.36 3.64 -14.05
C GLN A 111 17.29 3.77 -12.53
N GLN A 112 16.11 3.70 -11.93
CA GLN A 112 15.94 3.69 -10.48
C GLN A 112 15.17 2.45 -10.06
N THR A 113 15.57 1.85 -8.95
CA THR A 113 14.83 0.74 -8.33
C THR A 113 14.53 1.08 -6.88
N PHE A 114 13.25 1.24 -6.58
CA PHE A 114 12.73 1.48 -5.23
C PHE A 114 12.25 0.16 -4.62
N VAL A 115 13.06 -0.40 -3.71
CA VAL A 115 12.71 -1.63 -2.98
C VAL A 115 11.63 -1.38 -1.93
N HIS A 116 11.69 -0.23 -1.26
CA HIS A 116 10.66 0.25 -0.34
C HIS A 116 9.62 1.08 -1.08
N SER A 117 8.62 1.56 -0.33
CA SER A 117 7.49 2.28 -0.90
C SER A 117 7.91 3.52 -1.68
N LEU A 118 7.44 3.64 -2.92
CA LEU A 118 7.38 4.93 -3.61
C LEU A 118 5.94 5.43 -3.51
N THR A 119 5.72 6.48 -2.72
CA THR A 119 4.37 7.02 -2.48
C THR A 119 4.25 8.43 -3.06
N GLY A 120 3.34 8.63 -4.01
CA GLY A 120 3.02 9.93 -4.58
C GLY A 120 1.64 10.42 -4.17
N PHE A 121 1.58 11.64 -3.65
CA PHE A 121 0.32 12.33 -3.34
C PHE A 121 -0.16 13.15 -4.53
N ALA A 122 -1.39 13.67 -4.46
CA ALA A 122 -2.04 14.39 -5.56
C ALA A 122 -1.24 15.61 -6.08
N ASN A 123 -0.42 16.24 -5.24
CA ASN A 123 0.45 17.36 -5.60
C ASN A 123 1.89 16.94 -5.96
N GLY A 124 2.16 15.64 -6.01
CA GLY A 124 3.42 15.05 -6.43
C GLY A 124 3.49 14.88 -7.95
N ILE A 125 4.69 15.02 -8.50
CA ILE A 125 5.02 14.77 -9.91
C ILE A 125 6.22 13.81 -9.97
N LEU A 126 6.07 12.74 -10.76
CA LEU A 126 7.16 11.86 -11.14
C LEU A 126 7.49 12.07 -12.63
N ASN A 127 8.73 12.46 -12.90
CA ASN A 127 9.23 12.71 -14.25
C ASN A 127 10.23 11.63 -14.66
N ILE A 128 9.88 10.89 -15.72
CA ILE A 128 10.71 9.81 -16.29
C ILE A 128 11.00 10.15 -17.77
N ASP A 129 12.17 10.70 -18.04
CA ASP A 129 12.53 11.11 -19.41
C ASP A 129 12.80 9.90 -20.30
N ALA A 130 12.85 10.14 -21.62
CA ALA A 130 13.19 9.13 -22.60
C ALA A 130 14.49 8.38 -22.24
N GLY A 131 14.37 7.05 -22.14
CA GLY A 131 15.47 6.16 -21.78
C GLY A 131 15.64 5.91 -20.27
N GLY A 132 14.89 6.62 -19.42
CA GLY A 132 14.81 6.32 -17.99
C GLY A 132 13.82 5.20 -17.67
N ASN A 133 13.99 4.59 -16.50
CA ASN A 133 13.09 3.57 -15.98
C ASN A 133 12.98 3.71 -14.46
N VAL A 134 11.77 3.71 -13.94
CA VAL A 134 11.51 3.62 -12.51
C VAL A 134 10.93 2.24 -12.21
N THR A 135 11.61 1.46 -11.40
CA THR A 135 11.15 0.16 -10.93
C THR A 135 10.65 0.28 -9.49
N VAL A 136 9.40 -0.10 -9.23
CA VAL A 136 8.76 -0.03 -7.91
C VAL A 136 8.37 -1.42 -7.42
N ASN A 137 8.57 -1.68 -6.14
CA ASN A 137 8.12 -2.92 -5.51
C ASN A 137 6.81 -2.73 -4.74
N GLN A 138 6.63 -1.58 -4.10
CA GLN A 138 5.44 -1.29 -3.30
C GLN A 138 5.10 0.19 -3.29
N GLY A 139 3.87 0.52 -2.89
CA GLY A 139 3.39 1.89 -2.72
C GLY A 139 2.27 2.24 -3.70
N GLY A 140 2.16 3.52 -4.01
CA GLY A 140 1.19 4.00 -4.98
C GLY A 140 1.35 5.47 -5.30
N PHE A 141 0.75 5.91 -6.40
CA PHE A 141 0.87 7.28 -6.90
C PHE A 141 -0.51 7.83 -7.29
N SER A 142 -0.89 8.95 -6.68
CA SER A 142 -2.13 9.68 -6.97
C SER A 142 -1.91 11.01 -7.69
N GLY A 143 -0.64 11.45 -7.79
CA GLY A 143 -0.24 12.64 -8.51
C GLY A 143 0.01 12.40 -10.01
N SER A 144 0.81 13.25 -10.64
CA SER A 144 1.13 13.13 -12.06
C SER A 144 2.35 12.24 -12.30
N ILE A 145 2.25 11.27 -13.20
CA ILE A 145 3.42 10.56 -13.75
C ILE A 145 3.53 10.94 -15.22
N GLN A 146 4.71 11.42 -15.65
CA GLN A 146 4.89 11.94 -17.01
C GLN A 146 6.27 11.64 -17.60
N GLY A 147 6.35 11.77 -18.92
CA GLY A 147 7.56 11.55 -19.72
C GLY A 147 7.49 10.33 -20.64
N GLU A 148 8.55 10.11 -21.41
CA GLU A 148 8.66 9.04 -22.42
C GLU A 148 9.38 7.79 -21.89
N GLY A 149 9.85 7.82 -20.64
CA GLY A 149 10.48 6.69 -19.97
C GLY A 149 9.46 5.64 -19.51
N GLN A 150 9.93 4.64 -18.76
CA GLN A 150 9.11 3.51 -18.32
C GLN A 150 8.88 3.51 -16.81
N LEU A 151 7.72 3.03 -16.39
CA LEU A 151 7.45 2.65 -15.01
C LEU A 151 7.28 1.12 -14.98
N THR A 152 8.06 0.43 -14.17
CA THR A 152 8.05 -1.02 -14.01
C THR A 152 7.58 -1.39 -12.61
N VAL A 153 6.53 -2.19 -12.47
CA VAL A 153 6.22 -2.88 -11.22
C VAL A 153 7.06 -4.15 -11.18
N ALA A 154 7.97 -4.22 -10.21
CA ALA A 154 8.91 -5.32 -10.03
C ALA A 154 8.20 -6.64 -9.77
N GLN A 155 8.89 -7.75 -10.05
CA GLN A 155 8.43 -9.09 -9.69
C GLN A 155 8.08 -9.15 -8.19
N ASP A 156 6.96 -9.81 -7.89
CA ASP A 156 6.37 -9.93 -6.54
C ASP A 156 5.93 -8.59 -5.91
N GLY A 157 6.00 -7.49 -6.66
CA GLY A 157 5.61 -6.16 -6.21
C GLY A 157 4.12 -5.88 -6.36
N SER A 158 3.62 -4.89 -5.63
CA SER A 158 2.24 -4.41 -5.73
C SER A 158 2.19 -2.89 -5.72
N TYR A 159 1.66 -2.27 -6.78
CA TYR A 159 1.61 -0.81 -6.92
C TYR A 159 0.22 -0.31 -7.32
N LEU A 160 -0.22 0.79 -6.71
CA LEU A 160 -1.51 1.42 -6.98
C LEU A 160 -1.33 2.73 -7.75
N LEU A 161 -2.08 2.92 -8.83
CA LEU A 161 -2.19 4.19 -9.53
C LEU A 161 -3.63 4.72 -9.41
N THR A 162 -3.77 5.95 -8.95
CA THR A 162 -5.09 6.57 -8.72
C THR A 162 -5.28 7.80 -9.60
N GLY A 163 -6.37 7.80 -10.38
CA GLY A 163 -6.77 8.90 -11.25
C GLY A 163 -5.94 9.00 -12.54
N ALA A 164 -6.50 9.65 -13.57
CA ALA A 164 -5.91 9.63 -14.91
C ALA A 164 -4.49 10.23 -15.00
N GLN A 165 -4.14 11.17 -14.11
CA GLN A 165 -2.82 11.82 -14.13
C GLN A 165 -1.69 10.88 -13.70
N SER A 166 -1.97 9.91 -12.83
CA SER A 166 -1.01 8.87 -12.45
C SER A 166 -0.75 7.87 -13.58
N MET A 167 -1.62 7.86 -14.59
CA MET A 167 -1.60 7.00 -15.78
C MET A 167 -1.43 7.82 -17.07
N ALA A 168 -0.75 8.97 -16.99
CA ALA A 168 -0.50 9.87 -18.12
C ALA A 168 0.91 9.69 -18.71
N LEU A 169 1.58 8.57 -18.41
CA LEU A 169 2.94 8.30 -18.86
C LEU A 169 2.93 8.01 -20.36
N THR A 170 3.67 8.79 -21.15
CA THR A 170 3.73 8.57 -22.60
C THR A 170 4.46 7.27 -22.95
N GLY A 171 5.39 6.83 -22.11
CA GLY A 171 6.02 5.52 -22.22
C GLY A 171 5.20 4.39 -21.60
N ASP A 172 5.80 3.20 -21.56
CA ASP A 172 5.11 1.99 -21.11
C ASP A 172 5.09 1.87 -19.58
N ILE A 173 3.96 1.37 -19.06
CA ILE A 173 3.91 0.77 -17.72
C ILE A 173 4.08 -0.73 -17.86
N VAL A 174 5.11 -1.30 -17.26
CA VAL A 174 5.46 -2.72 -17.33
C VAL A 174 5.10 -3.39 -16.01
N VAL A 175 4.44 -4.54 -16.06
CA VAL A 175 4.05 -5.33 -14.88
C VAL A 175 4.71 -6.69 -14.97
N GLU A 176 5.73 -6.91 -14.15
CA GLU A 176 6.55 -8.14 -14.16
C GLU A 176 5.83 -9.35 -13.55
N ASP A 177 6.47 -10.51 -13.64
CA ASP A 177 5.90 -11.78 -13.17
C ASP A 177 5.52 -11.73 -11.68
N ASN A 178 4.37 -12.30 -11.33
CA ASN A 178 3.81 -12.26 -9.97
C ASN A 178 3.64 -10.84 -9.36
N ALA A 179 3.75 -9.79 -10.17
CA ALA A 179 3.50 -8.41 -9.74
C ALA A 179 2.03 -8.03 -9.90
N VAL A 180 1.56 -7.02 -9.16
CA VAL A 180 0.22 -6.46 -9.29
C VAL A 180 0.29 -4.97 -9.54
N LEU A 181 -0.34 -4.53 -10.63
CA LEU A 181 -0.68 -3.12 -10.85
C LEU A 181 -2.18 -2.96 -10.64
N SER A 182 -2.57 -2.17 -9.64
CA SER A 182 -3.97 -1.82 -9.39
C SER A 182 -4.25 -0.41 -9.89
N LEU A 183 -5.35 -0.24 -10.61
CA LEU A 183 -5.81 1.08 -11.06
C LEU A 183 -7.09 1.45 -10.33
N ALA A 184 -7.15 2.68 -9.82
CA ALA A 184 -8.35 3.26 -9.21
C ALA A 184 -8.72 4.55 -9.95
N GLY A 185 -10.00 4.72 -10.27
CA GLY A 185 -10.42 5.89 -11.04
C GLY A 185 -11.91 5.91 -11.33
N ASN A 186 -12.45 7.12 -11.42
CA ASN A 186 -13.86 7.35 -11.67
C ASN A 186 -14.14 7.58 -13.17
N GLN A 187 -15.39 7.86 -13.52
CA GLN A 187 -15.80 8.07 -14.91
C GLN A 187 -15.10 9.25 -15.60
N ALA A 188 -14.69 10.30 -14.86
CA ALA A 188 -13.92 11.40 -15.44
C ALA A 188 -12.50 10.98 -15.79
N ASP A 189 -11.88 10.14 -14.94
CA ASP A 189 -10.56 9.56 -15.19
C ASP A 189 -10.60 8.66 -16.44
N LEU A 190 -11.60 7.77 -16.53
CA LEU A 190 -11.83 6.94 -17.72
C LEU A 190 -11.92 7.79 -19.00
N ARG A 191 -12.68 8.89 -18.99
CA ARG A 191 -12.80 9.78 -20.16
C ARG A 191 -11.47 10.41 -20.56
N ALA A 192 -10.64 10.76 -19.58
CA ALA A 192 -9.31 11.29 -19.86
C ALA A 192 -8.43 10.21 -20.51
N MET A 193 -8.42 9.00 -19.96
CA MET A 193 -7.65 7.88 -20.52
C MET A 193 -8.16 7.41 -21.89
N GLN A 194 -9.46 7.49 -22.15
CA GLN A 194 -10.00 7.22 -23.49
C GLN A 194 -9.51 8.22 -24.55
N SER A 195 -9.19 9.45 -24.13
CA SER A 195 -8.66 10.49 -25.02
C SER A 195 -7.17 10.32 -25.31
N ASP A 196 -6.43 9.75 -24.36
CA ASP A 196 -5.01 9.44 -24.45
C ASP A 196 -4.71 8.08 -23.77
N PRO A 197 -4.85 6.96 -24.50
CA PRO A 197 -4.76 5.64 -23.89
C PRO A 197 -3.36 5.28 -23.38
N GLN A 198 -3.29 4.77 -22.15
CA GLN A 198 -2.04 4.34 -21.52
C GLN A 198 -1.61 2.96 -22.02
N SER A 199 -0.33 2.83 -22.40
CA SER A 199 0.28 1.54 -22.73
C SER A 199 0.64 0.77 -21.47
N ILE A 200 0.14 -0.46 -21.35
CA ILE A 200 0.46 -1.40 -20.26
C ILE A 200 0.98 -2.71 -20.86
N VAL A 201 2.16 -3.14 -20.42
CA VAL A 201 2.82 -4.38 -20.85
C VAL A 201 2.81 -5.37 -19.70
N LEU A 202 2.08 -6.48 -19.85
CA LEU A 202 2.03 -7.54 -18.84
C LEU A 202 3.03 -8.65 -19.15
N ASN A 203 4.02 -8.83 -18.28
CA ASN A 203 5.06 -9.85 -18.34
C ASN A 203 4.84 -10.95 -17.29
N GLY A 204 3.62 -11.48 -17.19
CA GLY A 204 3.23 -12.45 -16.16
C GLY A 204 2.46 -11.86 -14.99
N GLY A 205 2.50 -10.53 -14.81
CA GLY A 205 1.80 -9.84 -13.74
C GLY A 205 0.28 -9.72 -13.92
N VAL A 206 -0.36 -9.19 -12.88
CA VAL A 206 -1.80 -8.94 -12.80
C VAL A 206 -2.07 -7.44 -12.93
N LEU A 207 -2.97 -7.09 -13.85
CA LEU A 207 -3.61 -5.79 -13.89
C LEU A 207 -4.97 -5.89 -13.20
N ASP A 208 -5.11 -5.22 -12.07
CA ASP A 208 -6.33 -5.19 -11.26
C ASP A 208 -7.10 -3.90 -11.51
N LEU A 209 -8.29 -4.04 -12.11
CA LEU A 209 -9.22 -2.97 -12.45
C LEU A 209 -10.50 -3.07 -11.62
N SER A 210 -10.49 -3.79 -10.48
CA SER A 210 -11.69 -3.97 -9.65
C SER A 210 -12.29 -2.64 -9.18
N ASP A 211 -11.42 -1.64 -8.95
CA ASP A 211 -11.79 -0.29 -8.48
C ASP A 211 -11.66 0.79 -9.57
N PHE A 212 -11.47 0.38 -10.83
CA PHE A 212 -11.44 1.31 -11.96
C PHE A 212 -12.78 1.30 -12.68
N THR A 213 -13.30 2.50 -12.99
CA THR A 213 -14.45 2.61 -13.89
C THR A 213 -14.03 2.19 -15.29
N THR A 214 -14.45 1.01 -15.74
CA THR A 214 -14.12 0.46 -17.07
C THR A 214 -15.16 0.79 -18.15
N TRP A 215 -16.30 1.40 -17.78
CA TRP A 215 -17.38 1.74 -18.71
C TRP A 215 -18.01 3.11 -18.41
N ASP A 216 -18.12 3.95 -19.46
CA ASP A 216 -18.71 5.30 -19.41
C ASP A 216 -20.17 5.39 -19.91
N GLY A 217 -20.76 4.27 -20.35
CA GLY A 217 -22.10 4.20 -20.92
C GLY A 217 -22.20 4.42 -22.43
N ASP A 218 -21.10 4.64 -23.16
CA ASP A 218 -21.10 4.71 -24.63
C ASP A 218 -21.02 3.31 -25.27
N SER A 219 -21.29 3.26 -26.57
CA SER A 219 -21.28 2.09 -27.46
C SER A 219 -19.89 1.63 -27.90
N SER A 220 -18.85 2.44 -27.69
CA SER A 220 -17.46 2.03 -27.91
C SER A 220 -16.85 1.52 -26.61
N TYR A 221 -16.58 0.22 -26.54
CA TYR A 221 -15.78 -0.38 -25.47
C TYR A 221 -14.32 0.07 -25.63
N ASN A 222 -13.95 1.13 -24.92
CA ASN A 222 -12.57 1.57 -24.75
C ASN A 222 -12.40 1.94 -23.28
N ASP A 223 -11.55 1.22 -22.58
CA ASP A 223 -11.18 1.44 -21.18
C ASP A 223 -10.05 2.48 -21.02
N GLY A 224 -9.53 3.00 -22.14
CA GLY A 224 -8.39 3.91 -22.13
C GLY A 224 -7.06 3.20 -21.95
N LEU A 225 -7.00 1.89 -22.22
CA LEU A 225 -5.80 1.07 -22.05
C LEU A 225 -5.36 0.41 -23.37
N GLN A 226 -4.06 0.30 -23.56
CA GLN A 226 -3.44 -0.49 -24.61
C GLN A 226 -2.63 -1.60 -23.97
N ILE A 227 -3.27 -2.75 -23.76
CA ILE A 227 -2.65 -3.89 -23.08
C ILE A 227 -1.89 -4.75 -24.09
N SER A 228 -0.64 -5.05 -23.77
CA SER A 228 0.25 -5.93 -24.53
C SER A 228 1.07 -6.85 -23.61
N GLY A 229 2.04 -7.59 -24.16
CA GLY A 229 2.86 -8.55 -23.41
C GLY A 229 2.35 -10.00 -23.50
N SER A 230 2.75 -10.84 -22.55
CA SER A 230 2.39 -12.26 -22.50
C SER A 230 2.39 -12.81 -21.07
N GLY A 231 1.46 -13.73 -20.79
CA GLY A 231 1.41 -14.44 -19.51
C GLY A 231 0.71 -13.69 -18.38
N GLY A 232 0.35 -12.42 -18.58
CA GLY A 232 -0.39 -11.65 -17.58
C GLY A 232 -1.88 -11.93 -17.52
N THR A 233 -2.50 -11.48 -16.43
CA THR A 233 -3.93 -11.57 -16.17
C THR A 233 -4.52 -10.18 -15.97
N VAL A 234 -5.76 -9.96 -16.44
CA VAL A 234 -6.52 -8.74 -16.15
C VAL A 234 -7.72 -9.14 -15.32
N ILE A 235 -7.96 -8.44 -14.21
CA ILE A 235 -9.16 -8.56 -13.39
C ILE A 235 -9.99 -7.30 -13.62
N GLY A 236 -11.05 -7.41 -14.40
CA GLY A 236 -12.02 -6.34 -14.61
C GLY A 236 -12.98 -6.18 -13.43
N SER A 237 -13.68 -5.05 -13.38
CA SER A 237 -14.72 -4.77 -12.39
C SER A 237 -15.93 -5.73 -12.42
N ASN A 238 -16.02 -6.60 -13.43
CA ASN A 238 -17.06 -7.65 -13.53
C ASN A 238 -16.49 -9.05 -13.31
N ASP A 239 -15.17 -9.20 -13.10
CA ASP A 239 -14.53 -10.48 -12.82
C ASP A 239 -14.63 -10.79 -11.32
N VAL A 240 -15.89 -10.84 -10.85
CA VAL A 240 -16.26 -10.95 -9.44
C VAL A 240 -16.97 -12.27 -9.16
N VAL A 241 -16.67 -12.87 -8.01
CA VAL A 241 -17.43 -13.98 -7.44
C VAL A 241 -18.18 -13.48 -6.21
N ASP A 242 -19.47 -13.17 -6.38
CA ASP A 242 -20.37 -12.80 -5.29
C ASP A 242 -20.85 -14.04 -4.51
N ILE A 243 -20.60 -14.06 -3.21
CA ILE A 243 -20.93 -15.18 -2.33
C ILE A 243 -21.95 -14.73 -1.30
N SER A 244 -23.13 -15.34 -1.35
CA SER A 244 -24.25 -15.00 -0.45
C SER A 244 -24.49 -16.02 0.67
N SER A 245 -23.88 -17.20 0.57
CA SER A 245 -23.93 -18.29 1.56
C SER A 245 -23.05 -19.44 1.06
N GLY A 246 -22.67 -20.34 1.96
CA GLY A 246 -22.06 -21.62 1.59
C GLY A 246 -20.92 -21.99 2.53
N ASP A 247 -20.61 -23.29 2.51
CA ASP A 247 -19.53 -23.87 3.28
C ASP A 247 -18.47 -24.48 2.36
N ASP A 248 -17.19 -24.34 2.73
CA ASP A 248 -16.04 -24.95 2.03
C ASP A 248 -16.01 -24.64 0.53
N LEU A 249 -16.22 -23.37 0.18
CA LEU A 249 -16.28 -22.93 -1.23
C LEU A 249 -14.89 -22.77 -1.83
N HIS A 250 -14.63 -23.46 -2.94
CA HIS A 250 -13.37 -23.36 -3.68
C HIS A 250 -13.49 -22.43 -4.89
N ILE A 251 -12.59 -21.46 -5.01
CA ILE A 251 -12.63 -20.36 -5.97
C ILE A 251 -11.26 -20.26 -6.65
N GLY A 252 -11.29 -20.13 -7.98
CA GLY A 252 -10.09 -20.35 -8.80
C GLY A 252 -9.78 -21.84 -8.95
N GLY A 253 -8.60 -22.13 -9.47
CA GLY A 253 -8.12 -23.49 -9.65
C GLY A 253 -6.64 -23.56 -9.99
N SER A 254 -6.18 -24.78 -10.30
CA SER A 254 -4.78 -25.03 -10.66
C SER A 254 -4.39 -24.48 -12.04
N ASP A 255 -5.37 -24.08 -12.85
CA ASP A 255 -5.13 -23.42 -14.14
C ASP A 255 -5.20 -21.91 -13.93
N ALA A 256 -4.11 -21.20 -14.24
CA ALA A 256 -4.01 -19.76 -14.08
C ALA A 256 -5.15 -19.01 -14.80
N SER A 257 -5.71 -19.58 -15.88
CA SER A 257 -6.85 -18.96 -16.58
C SER A 257 -8.15 -18.94 -15.77
N GLN A 258 -8.22 -19.65 -14.65
CA GLN A 258 -9.38 -19.72 -13.76
C GLN A 258 -9.28 -18.73 -12.59
N ASN A 259 -8.14 -18.07 -12.43
CA ASN A 259 -7.78 -17.37 -11.21
C ASN A 259 -8.01 -15.86 -11.28
N GLY A 260 -8.22 -15.30 -12.48
CA GLY A 260 -8.41 -13.86 -12.69
C GLY A 260 -9.76 -13.32 -12.20
N VAL A 261 -10.07 -13.48 -10.92
CA VAL A 261 -11.26 -12.95 -10.25
C VAL A 261 -10.91 -12.39 -8.88
N TYR A 262 -11.77 -11.53 -8.36
CA TYR A 262 -11.81 -11.15 -6.94
C TYR A 262 -13.10 -11.68 -6.30
N VAL A 263 -13.11 -11.77 -4.96
CA VAL A 263 -14.21 -12.38 -4.21
C VAL A 263 -14.94 -11.32 -3.40
N VAL A 264 -16.27 -11.35 -3.40
CA VAL A 264 -17.11 -10.50 -2.57
C VAL A 264 -18.02 -11.37 -1.71
N ILE A 265 -17.85 -11.29 -0.40
CA ILE A 265 -18.76 -11.88 0.59
C ILE A 265 -19.89 -10.89 0.82
N ASN A 266 -21.09 -11.24 0.35
CA ASN A 266 -22.31 -10.47 0.50
C ASN A 266 -23.41 -11.39 1.05
N ALA A 267 -23.18 -11.86 2.28
CA ALA A 267 -23.94 -12.95 2.88
C ALA A 267 -25.16 -12.49 3.71
N GLY A 268 -25.38 -11.17 3.84
CA GLY A 268 -26.38 -10.62 4.75
C GLY A 268 -26.03 -10.97 6.19
N ASP A 269 -26.93 -11.64 6.92
CA ASP A 269 -26.67 -12.07 8.30
C ASP A 269 -26.04 -13.48 8.39
N GLN A 270 -25.60 -14.06 7.26
CA GLN A 270 -25.12 -15.44 7.21
C GLN A 270 -23.61 -15.54 7.37
N ARG A 271 -23.17 -16.75 7.72
CA ARG A 271 -21.75 -17.13 7.73
C ARG A 271 -21.36 -17.85 6.43
N VAL A 272 -20.14 -17.60 5.98
CA VAL A 272 -19.49 -18.25 4.83
C VAL A 272 -18.16 -18.83 5.27
N THR A 273 -17.85 -20.05 4.81
CA THR A 273 -16.49 -20.60 4.87
C THR A 273 -15.96 -20.85 3.46
N LEU A 274 -14.71 -20.46 3.22
CA LEU A 274 -14.01 -20.79 1.98
C LEU A 274 -13.15 -22.04 2.20
N ALA A 275 -12.97 -22.84 1.16
CA ALA A 275 -12.04 -23.95 1.18
C ALA A 275 -10.60 -23.45 1.24
N ASN A 276 -9.68 -24.23 1.80
CA ASN A 276 -8.25 -23.92 1.70
C ASN A 276 -7.76 -24.02 0.25
N ASN A 277 -6.60 -23.42 -0.03
CA ASN A 277 -5.93 -23.41 -1.33
C ASN A 277 -6.74 -22.77 -2.48
N ASN A 278 -7.49 -21.71 -2.20
CA ASN A 278 -8.13 -20.94 -3.26
C ASN A 278 -7.08 -20.26 -4.15
N GLY A 279 -7.35 -20.25 -5.46
CA GLY A 279 -6.40 -19.78 -6.46
C GLY A 279 -6.66 -18.38 -7.00
N TYR A 280 -7.74 -17.71 -6.60
CA TYR A 280 -8.08 -16.39 -7.17
C TYR A 280 -7.00 -15.33 -6.86
N LEU A 281 -6.80 -14.41 -7.80
CA LEU A 281 -5.71 -13.44 -7.81
C LEU A 281 -6.10 -12.07 -7.25
N GLY A 282 -7.41 -11.79 -7.11
CA GLY A 282 -7.92 -10.51 -6.62
C GLY A 282 -8.08 -10.45 -5.11
N ASN A 283 -8.55 -9.29 -4.62
CA ASN A 283 -8.82 -9.07 -3.20
C ASN A 283 -10.00 -9.93 -2.69
N THR A 284 -10.07 -10.14 -1.39
CA THR A 284 -11.28 -10.64 -0.71
C THR A 284 -12.01 -9.45 -0.12
N GLN A 285 -13.25 -9.20 -0.54
CA GLN A 285 -14.08 -8.12 -0.02
C GLN A 285 -15.17 -8.70 0.88
N ILE A 286 -15.43 -8.08 2.02
CA ILE A 286 -16.52 -8.41 2.93
C ILE A 286 -17.48 -7.21 2.89
N ALA A 287 -18.57 -7.39 2.15
CA ALA A 287 -19.65 -6.42 2.02
C ALA A 287 -20.75 -6.69 3.06
N SER A 288 -21.04 -7.95 3.39
CA SER A 288 -21.95 -8.25 4.50
C SER A 288 -21.78 -9.68 5.02
N GLY A 289 -22.11 -9.86 6.29
CA GLY A 289 -22.11 -11.14 6.99
C GLY A 289 -20.74 -11.53 7.53
N THR A 290 -20.61 -12.80 7.92
CA THR A 290 -19.40 -13.32 8.56
C THR A 290 -18.62 -14.20 7.59
N LEU A 291 -17.36 -13.85 7.32
CA LEU A 291 -16.38 -14.72 6.67
C LEU A 291 -15.55 -15.43 7.76
N GLU A 292 -15.67 -16.75 7.85
CA GLU A 292 -14.84 -17.55 8.76
C GLU A 292 -13.48 -17.89 8.11
N VAL A 293 -12.40 -17.62 8.83
CA VAL A 293 -11.01 -17.77 8.39
C VAL A 293 -10.25 -18.66 9.39
N SER A 294 -9.61 -19.69 8.86
CA SER A 294 -8.72 -20.60 9.58
C SER A 294 -7.40 -20.87 8.85
N ASP A 295 -7.24 -20.38 7.61
CA ASP A 295 -5.99 -20.53 6.85
C ASP A 295 -5.81 -19.40 5.84
N ASN A 296 -4.58 -18.90 5.68
CA ASN A 296 -4.26 -17.83 4.73
C ASN A 296 -4.63 -18.17 3.28
N SER A 297 -4.55 -19.45 2.91
CA SER A 297 -4.87 -19.94 1.56
C SER A 297 -6.37 -19.98 1.25
N GLN A 298 -7.24 -19.72 2.24
CA GLN A 298 -8.66 -19.47 1.96
C GLN A 298 -8.87 -18.13 1.24
N LEU A 299 -7.94 -17.18 1.42
CA LEU A 299 -8.06 -15.80 0.96
C LEU A 299 -7.41 -15.58 -0.43
N GLY A 300 -7.40 -16.64 -1.25
CA GLY A 300 -6.85 -16.61 -2.60
C GLY A 300 -5.36 -16.93 -2.64
N ASP A 301 -4.71 -16.62 -3.76
CA ASP A 301 -3.31 -16.96 -3.99
C ASP A 301 -2.38 -16.30 -2.96
N THR A 302 -1.59 -17.11 -2.25
CA THR A 302 -0.70 -16.67 -1.16
C THR A 302 0.61 -16.08 -1.66
N SER A 303 0.91 -16.18 -2.95
CA SER A 303 2.08 -15.53 -3.58
C SER A 303 1.77 -14.06 -3.84
N TYR A 304 0.60 -13.78 -4.46
CA TYR A 304 0.09 -12.43 -4.64
C TYR A 304 -0.40 -11.80 -3.33
N ASN A 305 -0.94 -12.63 -2.43
CA ASN A 305 -1.27 -12.29 -1.05
C ASN A 305 -2.07 -10.99 -0.89
N ARG A 306 -3.13 -10.86 -1.68
CA ARG A 306 -3.98 -9.67 -1.79
C ARG A 306 -4.71 -9.32 -0.49
N SER A 307 -5.10 -8.05 -0.38
CA SER A 307 -5.77 -7.50 0.80
C SER A 307 -7.13 -8.12 1.08
N VAL A 308 -7.56 -8.03 2.33
CA VAL A 308 -8.97 -8.18 2.72
C VAL A 308 -9.57 -6.80 2.94
N ILE A 309 -10.79 -6.56 2.45
CA ILE A 309 -11.38 -5.22 2.39
C ILE A 309 -12.80 -5.25 2.97
N PHE A 310 -13.12 -4.37 3.91
CA PHE A 310 -14.49 -4.13 4.35
C PHE A 310 -15.14 -3.04 3.49
N THR A 311 -16.27 -3.32 2.81
CA THR A 311 -16.71 -2.49 1.67
C THR A 311 -18.09 -1.84 1.75
N ASP A 312 -19.07 -2.39 2.48
CA ASP A 312 -20.43 -1.81 2.52
C ASP A 312 -20.72 -1.12 3.86
N PRO A 313 -20.84 0.23 3.89
CA PRO A 313 -21.11 0.97 5.13
C PRO A 313 -22.55 0.81 5.64
N GLN A 314 -23.44 0.13 4.91
CA GLN A 314 -24.84 -0.07 5.30
C GLN A 314 -25.11 -1.43 5.95
N GLN A 315 -24.14 -2.34 5.94
CA GLN A 315 -24.28 -3.71 6.42
C GLN A 315 -23.21 -4.01 7.46
N HIS A 316 -23.52 -4.93 8.37
CA HIS A 316 -22.49 -5.49 9.26
C HIS A 316 -21.64 -6.48 8.47
N SER A 317 -20.32 -6.39 8.65
CA SER A 317 -19.32 -7.22 8.01
C SER A 317 -18.33 -7.69 9.06
N GLU A 318 -18.09 -8.99 9.11
CA GLU A 318 -17.27 -9.63 10.12
C GLU A 318 -16.30 -10.62 9.45
N MET A 319 -15.07 -10.63 9.94
CA MET A 319 -14.10 -11.68 9.72
C MET A 319 -13.89 -12.44 11.02
N ASP A 320 -14.26 -13.72 11.06
CA ASP A 320 -14.18 -14.58 12.24
C ASP A 320 -12.96 -15.52 12.11
N VAL A 321 -11.93 -15.28 12.92
CA VAL A 321 -10.67 -16.02 12.89
C VAL A 321 -10.68 -17.10 13.99
N THR A 322 -10.74 -18.36 13.54
CA THR A 322 -11.03 -19.53 14.40
C THR A 322 -9.80 -20.37 14.75
N THR A 323 -8.67 -20.10 14.11
CA THR A 323 -7.38 -20.75 14.39
C THR A 323 -6.23 -19.77 14.18
N ASP A 324 -5.04 -20.12 14.64
CA ASP A 324 -3.85 -19.30 14.39
C ASP A 324 -3.62 -19.16 12.88
N VAL A 325 -3.68 -17.93 12.37
CA VAL A 325 -3.51 -17.62 10.95
C VAL A 325 -2.36 -16.64 10.81
N ASP A 326 -1.30 -17.07 10.12
CA ASP A 326 -0.22 -16.21 9.65
C ASP A 326 -0.44 -15.87 8.18
N THR A 327 -0.76 -14.61 7.89
CA THR A 327 -1.04 -14.17 6.52
C THR A 327 0.21 -13.79 5.72
N ARG A 328 1.42 -13.99 6.25
CA ARG A 328 2.64 -13.61 5.52
C ARG A 328 2.85 -14.49 4.29
N SER A 329 3.10 -13.83 3.16
CA SER A 329 3.52 -14.49 1.93
C SER A 329 4.89 -15.13 2.12
N ALA A 330 5.04 -16.39 1.71
CA ALA A 330 6.36 -17.03 1.65
C ALA A 330 7.29 -16.40 0.58
N THR A 331 6.71 -15.67 -0.37
CA THR A 331 7.42 -15.01 -1.47
C THR A 331 7.95 -13.64 -1.03
N THR A 332 7.08 -12.79 -0.48
CA THR A 332 7.44 -11.40 -0.14
C THR A 332 7.74 -11.17 1.35
N GLY A 333 7.33 -12.09 2.23
CA GLY A 333 7.39 -11.93 3.68
C GLY A 333 6.33 -10.97 4.26
N GLN A 334 5.52 -10.33 3.40
CA GLN A 334 4.51 -9.34 3.79
C GLN A 334 3.19 -10.02 4.15
N GLY A 335 2.55 -9.55 5.23
CA GLY A 335 1.19 -9.96 5.63
C GLY A 335 0.11 -9.39 4.71
N ARG A 336 -1.10 -9.96 4.74
CA ARG A 336 -2.24 -9.39 4.02
C ARG A 336 -2.70 -8.11 4.71
N ASN A 337 -2.79 -7.03 3.95
CA ASN A 337 -3.33 -5.79 4.47
C ASN A 337 -4.84 -5.92 4.70
N ILE A 338 -5.33 -5.17 5.69
CA ILE A 338 -6.75 -4.99 5.97
C ILE A 338 -7.10 -3.57 5.51
N GLU A 339 -7.92 -3.45 4.48
CA GLU A 339 -8.35 -2.15 3.96
C GLU A 339 -9.75 -1.79 4.45
N MET A 340 -9.88 -0.55 4.94
CA MET A 340 -11.13 -0.03 5.47
C MET A 340 -11.82 0.86 4.43
N ARG A 341 -12.99 0.43 3.94
CA ARG A 341 -13.92 1.31 3.18
C ARG A 341 -15.31 1.40 3.84
N ALA A 342 -15.51 0.64 4.90
CA ALA A 342 -16.73 0.56 5.70
C ALA A 342 -16.37 0.08 7.11
N ASP A 343 -17.34 0.13 8.02
CA ASP A 343 -17.20 -0.52 9.33
C ASP A 343 -16.91 -2.02 9.15
N GLY A 344 -16.00 -2.55 9.96
CA GLY A 344 -15.59 -3.95 9.89
C GLY A 344 -15.29 -4.50 11.28
N GLU A 345 -15.71 -5.73 11.53
CA GLU A 345 -15.36 -6.48 12.73
C GLU A 345 -14.36 -7.58 12.40
N ILE A 346 -13.32 -7.72 13.22
CA ILE A 346 -12.45 -8.88 13.24
C ILE A 346 -12.63 -9.55 14.60
N HIS A 347 -13.36 -10.67 14.60
CA HIS A 347 -13.49 -11.54 15.76
C HIS A 347 -12.31 -12.52 15.76
N VAL A 348 -11.57 -12.60 16.86
CA VAL A 348 -10.50 -13.60 17.02
C VAL A 348 -10.84 -14.47 18.22
N GLU A 349 -11.05 -15.76 17.98
CA GLU A 349 -11.48 -16.70 19.02
C GLU A 349 -10.50 -16.78 20.21
N ASP A 350 -11.00 -17.20 21.38
CA ASP A 350 -10.20 -17.31 22.60
C ASP A 350 -9.00 -18.25 22.42
N GLY A 351 -7.81 -17.76 22.77
CA GLY A 351 -6.55 -18.50 22.62
C GLY A 351 -6.03 -18.62 21.18
N VAL A 352 -6.59 -17.86 20.23
CA VAL A 352 -6.09 -17.75 18.85
C VAL A 352 -5.24 -16.49 18.69
N ASP A 353 -4.10 -16.63 18.02
CA ASP A 353 -3.25 -15.51 17.61
C ASP A 353 -3.19 -15.42 16.07
N THR A 354 -3.51 -14.26 15.50
CA THR A 354 -3.49 -14.06 14.04
C THR A 354 -2.63 -12.87 13.61
N GLN A 355 -1.84 -13.05 12.55
CA GLN A 355 -0.90 -12.07 12.01
C GLN A 355 -1.36 -11.53 10.66
N TRP A 356 -1.53 -10.21 10.60
CA TRP A 356 -1.96 -9.45 9.43
C TRP A 356 -0.94 -8.37 9.07
N GLY A 357 -1.04 -7.83 7.86
CA GLY A 357 -0.23 -6.69 7.40
C GLY A 357 -0.62 -5.39 8.09
N GLY A 358 -0.73 -4.30 7.32
CA GLY A 358 -1.12 -2.99 7.83
C GLY A 358 -2.64 -2.77 7.77
N LEU A 359 -3.12 -1.84 8.61
CA LEU A 359 -4.47 -1.30 8.51
C LEU A 359 -4.48 -0.12 7.52
N MET A 360 -5.09 -0.30 6.36
CA MET A 360 -4.94 0.57 5.20
C MET A 360 -6.17 1.45 4.97
N ALA A 361 -5.90 2.70 4.56
CA ALA A 361 -6.93 3.62 4.08
C ALA A 361 -7.55 3.14 2.76
N ASP A 362 -8.72 3.70 2.44
CA ASP A 362 -9.45 3.46 1.21
C ASP A 362 -8.61 3.83 -0.03
N SER A 363 -8.22 2.81 -0.78
CA SER A 363 -7.39 2.91 -1.98
C SER A 363 -8.13 3.47 -3.20
N THR A 364 -9.46 3.55 -3.16
CA THR A 364 -10.27 4.10 -4.26
C THR A 364 -10.22 5.62 -4.34
N GLY A 365 -9.66 6.27 -3.32
CA GLY A 365 -9.61 7.72 -3.19
C GLY A 365 -10.94 8.35 -2.73
N GLN A 366 -11.95 7.54 -2.38
CA GLN A 366 -13.21 8.05 -1.81
C GLN A 366 -13.07 8.44 -0.32
N GLN A 367 -11.99 8.05 0.34
CA GLN A 367 -11.69 8.31 1.76
C GLN A 367 -12.81 7.80 2.69
N LEU A 368 -13.43 6.68 2.33
CA LEU A 368 -14.50 6.09 3.13
C LEU A 368 -14.00 5.58 4.49
N ASP A 369 -12.71 5.31 4.61
CA ASP A 369 -12.05 4.96 5.86
C ASP A 369 -12.29 6.03 6.96
N SER A 370 -12.32 7.31 6.60
CA SER A 370 -12.43 8.44 7.55
C SER A 370 -13.69 8.47 8.41
N VAL A 371 -14.73 7.72 8.03
CA VAL A 371 -16.00 7.58 8.76
C VAL A 371 -16.27 6.16 9.22
N SER A 372 -15.32 5.26 9.00
CA SER A 372 -15.43 3.83 9.34
C SER A 372 -14.81 3.52 10.71
N THR A 373 -15.15 2.36 11.24
CA THR A 373 -14.61 1.79 12.47
C THR A 373 -14.14 0.36 12.24
N LEU A 374 -12.89 0.07 12.60
CA LEU A 374 -12.45 -1.31 12.82
C LEU A 374 -12.76 -1.71 14.27
N THR A 375 -13.45 -2.82 14.46
CA THR A 375 -13.70 -3.42 15.77
C THR A 375 -12.94 -4.74 15.89
N LYS A 376 -12.03 -4.83 16.86
CA LYS A 376 -11.43 -6.08 17.31
C LYS A 376 -12.26 -6.66 18.45
N SER A 377 -12.79 -7.86 18.27
CA SER A 377 -13.56 -8.59 19.29
C SER A 377 -13.02 -10.02 19.49
N GLY A 378 -13.56 -10.75 20.46
CA GLY A 378 -13.11 -12.09 20.84
C GLY A 378 -11.81 -12.09 21.64
N GLY A 379 -11.63 -13.10 22.50
CA GLY A 379 -10.55 -13.15 23.49
C GLY A 379 -9.13 -13.34 22.93
N GLY A 380 -8.97 -13.63 21.64
CA GLY A 380 -7.67 -13.83 21.00
C GLY A 380 -6.93 -12.54 20.64
N THR A 381 -5.79 -12.69 19.97
CA THR A 381 -4.88 -11.61 19.58
C THR A 381 -4.92 -11.35 18.08
N LEU A 382 -5.10 -10.08 17.70
CA LEU A 382 -4.87 -9.57 16.35
C LEU A 382 -3.52 -8.83 16.33
N GLU A 383 -2.54 -9.37 15.60
CA GLU A 383 -1.21 -8.79 15.43
C GLU A 383 -1.12 -8.08 14.06
N LEU A 384 -0.74 -6.80 14.05
CA LEU A 384 -0.46 -6.04 12.82
C LEU A 384 1.04 -5.92 12.61
N THR A 385 1.52 -6.36 11.45
CA THR A 385 2.95 -6.54 11.12
C THR A 385 3.50 -5.47 10.17
N ALA A 386 2.69 -4.49 9.78
CA ALA A 386 3.13 -3.34 8.99
C ALA A 386 2.44 -2.05 9.44
N SER A 387 3.06 -0.92 9.16
CA SER A 387 2.50 0.40 9.48
C SER A 387 1.17 0.63 8.75
N GLY A 388 0.24 1.30 9.43
CA GLY A 388 -1.09 1.59 8.92
C GLY A 388 -1.19 2.95 8.25
N THR A 389 -2.13 3.09 7.31
CA THR A 389 -2.49 4.38 6.71
C THR A 389 -3.94 4.78 6.96
N ALA A 390 -4.76 3.88 7.51
CA ALA A 390 -6.17 4.13 7.75
C ALA A 390 -6.43 5.31 8.69
N THR A 391 -7.50 6.06 8.39
CA THR A 391 -8.02 7.14 9.23
C THR A 391 -9.29 6.75 10.01
N SER A 392 -9.72 5.50 9.88
CA SER A 392 -10.81 4.88 10.63
C SER A 392 -10.68 5.07 12.14
N ALA A 393 -11.79 4.99 12.87
CA ALA A 393 -11.73 4.72 14.30
C ALA A 393 -11.30 3.26 14.53
N VAL A 394 -10.64 2.98 15.66
CA VAL A 394 -10.28 1.62 16.08
C VAL A 394 -10.84 1.37 17.46
N ARG A 395 -11.58 0.26 17.60
CA ARG A 395 -12.17 -0.20 18.85
C ARG A 395 -11.60 -1.57 19.18
N VAL A 396 -11.01 -1.72 20.36
CA VAL A 396 -10.63 -3.03 20.91
C VAL A 396 -11.67 -3.38 21.97
N GLU A 397 -12.68 -4.17 21.60
CA GLU A 397 -13.78 -4.53 22.49
C GLU A 397 -13.43 -5.67 23.44
N ASP A 398 -12.67 -6.66 22.95
CA ASP A 398 -12.23 -7.83 23.71
C ASP A 398 -10.90 -8.37 23.13
N GLY A 399 -10.14 -9.10 23.95
CA GLY A 399 -8.84 -9.64 23.59
C GLY A 399 -7.78 -8.58 23.32
N THR A 400 -6.83 -8.88 22.44
CA THR A 400 -5.66 -8.01 22.23
C THR A 400 -5.55 -7.53 20.77
N LEU A 401 -5.28 -6.23 20.59
CA LEU A 401 -4.72 -5.67 19.35
C LEU A 401 -3.24 -5.34 19.62
N LYS A 402 -2.33 -5.94 18.86
CA LYS A 402 -0.89 -5.86 19.09
C LYS A 402 -0.12 -5.35 17.89
N GLY A 403 0.83 -4.45 18.11
CA GLY A 403 1.70 -3.90 17.07
C GLY A 403 3.04 -4.65 16.94
N GLU A 404 3.21 -5.44 15.88
CA GLU A 404 4.50 -6.05 15.51
C GLU A 404 5.34 -5.17 14.57
N ALA A 405 4.82 -4.00 14.19
CA ALA A 405 5.52 -2.95 13.48
C ALA A 405 5.29 -1.58 14.14
N GLU A 406 6.17 -0.62 13.85
CA GLU A 406 5.93 0.75 14.26
C GLU A 406 4.70 1.33 13.55
N ASN A 407 3.99 2.22 14.24
CA ASN A 407 2.93 3.02 13.65
C ASN A 407 1.87 2.18 12.93
N ILE A 408 1.31 1.16 13.59
CA ILE A 408 0.24 0.31 13.01
C ILE A 408 -1.08 1.07 12.84
N ILE A 409 -1.28 2.17 13.58
CA ILE A 409 -2.50 3.00 13.55
C ILE A 409 -2.18 4.51 13.69
N PRO A 410 -1.29 5.10 12.88
CA PRO A 410 -0.76 6.45 13.13
C PRO A 410 -1.74 7.56 12.79
N TYR A 411 -2.71 7.27 11.93
CA TYR A 411 -3.66 8.26 11.42
C TYR A 411 -5.10 8.00 11.84
N VAL A 412 -5.36 6.95 12.62
CA VAL A 412 -6.70 6.60 13.10
C VAL A 412 -7.33 7.78 13.85
N SER A 413 -8.62 8.00 13.62
CA SER A 413 -9.32 9.15 14.19
C SER A 413 -9.42 9.08 15.71
N SER A 414 -9.57 7.86 16.27
CA SER A 414 -9.61 7.58 17.70
C SER A 414 -9.31 6.11 17.98
N LEU A 415 -8.51 5.83 19.01
CA LEU A 415 -8.38 4.50 19.62
C LEU A 415 -9.28 4.41 20.85
N TRP A 416 -10.19 3.45 20.90
CA TRP A 416 -10.98 3.12 22.09
C TRP A 416 -10.66 1.68 22.54
N VAL A 417 -10.46 1.48 23.83
CA VAL A 417 -10.18 0.16 24.43
C VAL A 417 -11.23 -0.16 25.50
N GLY A 418 -12.00 -1.23 25.29
CA GLY A 418 -13.06 -1.71 26.18
C GLY A 418 -12.53 -2.40 27.44
N GLU A 419 -13.37 -2.62 28.46
CA GLU A 419 -12.93 -3.16 29.76
C GLU A 419 -12.21 -4.51 29.67
N ASP A 420 -12.56 -5.35 28.69
CA ASP A 420 -11.94 -6.65 28.43
C ASP A 420 -10.90 -6.61 27.29
N GLY A 421 -10.65 -5.42 26.72
CA GLY A 421 -9.71 -5.20 25.61
C GLY A 421 -8.33 -4.74 26.06
N VAL A 422 -7.32 -5.08 25.27
CA VAL A 422 -5.93 -4.65 25.44
C VAL A 422 -5.38 -4.10 24.12
N PHE A 423 -4.81 -2.90 24.15
CA PHE A 423 -3.92 -2.43 23.09
C PHE A 423 -2.47 -2.60 23.54
N GLU A 424 -1.73 -3.51 22.92
CA GLU A 424 -0.32 -3.76 23.20
C GLU A 424 0.55 -3.08 22.13
N THR A 425 1.48 -2.22 22.55
CA THR A 425 2.28 -1.45 21.61
C THR A 425 3.16 -2.32 20.70
N GLY A 426 3.78 -3.37 21.26
CA GLY A 426 4.79 -4.27 20.68
C GLY A 426 6.04 -3.61 20.07
N GLN A 427 5.87 -2.53 19.32
CA GLN A 427 6.87 -1.59 18.79
C GLN A 427 6.51 -0.13 19.14
N ASN A 428 7.26 0.85 18.66
CA ASN A 428 6.91 2.26 18.89
C ASN A 428 5.63 2.62 18.13
N GLN A 429 4.71 3.29 18.82
CA GLN A 429 3.44 3.70 18.25
C GLN A 429 3.25 5.20 18.41
N ASP A 430 2.97 5.89 17.32
CA ASP A 430 2.38 7.22 17.33
C ASP A 430 0.89 7.08 17.06
N ILE A 431 0.03 7.72 17.85
CA ILE A 431 -1.43 7.72 17.66
C ILE A 431 -1.99 9.13 17.88
N ARG A 432 -3.04 9.49 17.14
CA ARG A 432 -3.62 10.84 17.23
C ARG A 432 -4.43 11.09 18.50
N SER A 433 -5.24 10.11 18.89
CA SER A 433 -6.09 10.26 20.07
C SER A 433 -6.49 8.92 20.69
N ILE A 434 -6.72 8.95 21.99
CA ILE A 434 -7.32 7.86 22.76
C ILE A 434 -8.67 8.37 23.27
N ASP A 435 -9.74 7.59 23.06
CA ASP A 435 -11.06 7.93 23.53
C ASP A 435 -11.10 7.94 25.08
N ALA A 436 -11.61 9.04 25.64
CA ALA A 436 -11.67 9.26 27.09
C ALA A 436 -12.62 8.29 27.83
N THR A 437 -13.44 7.53 27.10
CA THR A 437 -14.34 6.50 27.63
C THR A 437 -13.74 5.10 27.57
N SER A 438 -12.47 4.96 27.19
CA SER A 438 -11.76 3.68 27.27
C SER A 438 -11.72 3.16 28.72
N GLY A 439 -12.00 1.87 28.88
CA GLY A 439 -12.04 1.18 30.16
C GLY A 439 -10.99 0.07 30.33
N GLY A 440 -10.36 -0.36 29.24
CA GLY A 440 -9.35 -1.42 29.23
C GLY A 440 -7.91 -0.93 29.37
N ASP A 441 -6.99 -1.84 29.03
CA ASP A 441 -5.57 -1.64 29.23
C ASP A 441 -4.84 -1.21 27.94
N ILE A 442 -3.91 -0.28 28.09
CA ILE A 442 -2.90 0.03 27.08
C ILE A 442 -1.57 -0.45 27.64
N ASP A 443 -1.05 -1.54 27.09
CA ASP A 443 0.21 -2.13 27.50
C ASP A 443 1.36 -1.56 26.65
N ILE A 444 2.27 -0.87 27.33
CA ILE A 444 3.48 -0.32 26.71
C ILE A 444 4.61 -1.32 26.96
N THR A 445 4.90 -2.10 25.91
CA THR A 445 5.92 -3.16 25.90
C THR A 445 7.29 -2.60 26.33
N ASP A 446 8.10 -3.40 27.01
CA ASP A 446 9.40 -2.93 27.53
C ASP A 446 10.31 -2.43 26.39
N GLY A 447 10.80 -1.21 26.53
CA GLY A 447 11.65 -0.56 25.52
C GLY A 447 10.91 0.15 24.38
N THR A 448 9.58 0.14 24.34
CA THR A 448 8.79 0.87 23.34
C THR A 448 8.27 2.19 23.87
N VAL A 449 7.75 3.02 22.96
CA VAL A 449 7.11 4.30 23.28
C VAL A 449 5.75 4.39 22.61
N LEU A 450 4.75 4.86 23.36
CA LEU A 450 3.49 5.36 22.82
C LEU A 450 3.50 6.89 22.84
N ARG A 451 3.32 7.54 21.69
CA ARG A 451 3.23 9.01 21.57
C ARG A 451 1.84 9.43 21.11
N LEU A 452 1.36 10.52 21.68
CA LEU A 452 0.15 11.21 21.20
C LEU A 452 0.59 12.37 20.31
N THR A 453 0.21 12.34 19.02
CA THR A 453 0.68 13.27 17.99
C THR A 453 -0.41 14.16 17.42
#